data_AF-A0A511NJ06-F1
#
_entry.id   AF-A0A511NJ06-F1
#
_cell.length_a   1.000
_cell.length_b   1.000
_cell.length_c   1.000
_cell.angle_alpha   90.00
_cell.angle_beta   90.00
_cell.angle_gamma   90.00
#
_symmetry.space_group_name_H-M   'P 1'
#
loop_
_entity.id
_entity.type
_entity.pdbx_description
1 polymer ?
#
loop_
_entity_poly.entity_id
_entity_poly.type
_entity_poly.pdbx_seq_one_letter_code
_entity_poly.pdbx_strand_id
1 'polypeptide(L)'
;MTNESLQTLLSKLNDNDKTVGLIYTRPLSEYVDFAKIWLDEPKMTDSVTSSDGPDTFYLIKNTDNNFVAIVFDMFRDLHWYVLSGCRGKGYLTEAMQQTIIPHLFFNRDEQRITINENEIGKDNFIASEKVALRLGFIKSDKNSGEYFLSKNLYTSENFDSGKDSELSYDRMIELKNHINYLGRSLWTIHTEIEMKFGKTDYSDEIKDLVYEIRSHTWKLEDFYWDLENKIK
;
A
#
# COMPACT_ATOMS: atom_id res chain seq x y z
N MET A 1 -10.46 -3.59 -7.88
CA MET A 1 -9.46 -3.52 -8.97
C MET A 1 -9.56 -4.79 -9.82
N THR A 2 -9.48 -4.71 -11.15
CA THR A 2 -9.57 -5.86 -12.08
C THR A 2 -8.20 -6.36 -12.52
N ASN A 3 -8.13 -7.58 -13.08
CA ASN A 3 -6.91 -8.12 -13.69
C ASN A 3 -6.30 -7.19 -14.75
N GLU A 4 -7.13 -6.54 -15.57
CA GLU A 4 -6.68 -5.61 -16.61
C GLU A 4 -6.03 -4.35 -16.01
N SER A 5 -6.60 -3.82 -14.93
CA SER A 5 -6.01 -2.68 -14.23
C SER A 5 -4.70 -3.06 -13.54
N LEU A 6 -4.59 -4.24 -12.93
CA LEU A 6 -3.34 -4.75 -12.35
C LEU A 6 -2.26 -4.99 -13.41
N GLN A 7 -2.63 -5.52 -14.57
CA GLN A 7 -1.72 -5.69 -15.70
C GLN A 7 -1.20 -4.34 -16.20
N THR A 8 -2.08 -3.35 -16.32
CA THR A 8 -1.72 -2.00 -16.75
C THR A 8 -0.76 -1.36 -15.75
N LEU A 9 -1.04 -1.50 -14.45
CA LEU A 9 -0.18 -1.02 -13.37
C LEU A 9 1.23 -1.65 -13.45
N LEU A 10 1.32 -2.97 -13.59
CA LEU A 10 2.60 -3.67 -13.75
C LEU A 10 3.38 -3.21 -14.99
N SER A 11 2.69 -3.03 -16.12
CA SER A 11 3.33 -2.60 -17.37
C SER A 11 3.94 -1.22 -17.20
N LYS A 12 3.17 -0.28 -16.67
CA LYS A 12 3.64 1.08 -16.41
C LYS A 12 4.78 1.15 -15.38
N LEU A 13 4.74 0.30 -14.34
CA LEU A 13 5.84 0.17 -13.37
C LEU A 13 7.14 -0.27 -14.04
N ASN A 14 7.09 -1.28 -14.92
CA ASN A 14 8.26 -1.75 -15.65
C ASN A 14 8.79 -0.71 -16.66
N ASP A 15 7.91 0.10 -17.24
CA ASP A 15 8.27 1.15 -18.19
C ASP A 15 8.80 2.43 -17.52
N ASN A 16 8.85 2.48 -16.18
CA ASN A 16 9.13 3.69 -15.40
C ASN A 16 8.23 4.87 -15.81
N ASP A 17 6.97 4.57 -16.15
CA ASP A 17 6.00 5.57 -16.57
C ASP A 17 5.64 6.47 -15.37
N LYS A 18 5.85 7.78 -15.53
CA LYS A 18 5.57 8.77 -14.49
C LYS A 18 4.06 9.00 -14.26
N THR A 19 3.19 8.40 -15.07
CA THR A 19 1.72 8.49 -14.95
C THR A 19 1.10 7.42 -14.05
N VAL A 20 1.90 6.59 -13.37
CA VAL A 20 1.41 5.55 -12.45
C VAL A 20 0.79 6.12 -11.17
N GLY A 21 0.88 7.43 -10.97
CA GLY A 21 0.50 8.10 -9.73
C GLY A 21 1.65 8.07 -8.72
N LEU A 22 1.33 8.23 -7.43
CA LEU A 22 2.35 8.29 -6.38
C LEU A 22 2.63 6.90 -5.84
N ILE A 23 3.81 6.37 -6.19
CA ILE A 23 4.28 5.07 -5.74
C ILE A 23 5.30 5.25 -4.62
N TYR A 24 5.08 4.59 -3.51
CA TYR A 24 6.02 4.49 -2.40
C TYR A 24 6.33 3.01 -2.14
N THR A 25 7.57 2.61 -2.34
CA THR A 25 8.01 1.20 -2.23
C THR A 25 9.06 1.02 -1.15
N ARG A 26 9.10 -0.15 -0.53
CA ARG A 26 10.24 -0.66 0.23
C ARG A 26 10.45 -2.15 -0.04
N PRO A 27 11.69 -2.64 -0.16
CA PRO A 27 11.96 -4.06 -0.38
C PRO A 27 11.67 -4.88 0.88
N LEU A 28 10.91 -5.97 0.73
CA LEU A 28 10.75 -7.00 1.75
C LEU A 28 11.73 -8.16 1.54
N SER A 29 12.09 -8.43 0.28
CA SER A 29 13.11 -9.39 -0.12
C SER A 29 13.75 -8.96 -1.43
N GLU A 30 14.71 -9.74 -1.95
CA GLU A 30 15.29 -9.50 -3.27
C GLU A 30 14.22 -9.44 -4.38
N TYR A 31 13.16 -10.24 -4.25
CA TYR A 31 12.14 -10.43 -5.28
C TYR A 31 10.77 -9.86 -4.93
N VAL A 32 10.60 -9.22 -3.77
CA VAL A 32 9.30 -8.68 -3.33
C VAL A 32 9.46 -7.29 -2.75
N ASP A 33 8.77 -6.32 -3.35
CA ASP A 33 8.64 -4.96 -2.83
C ASP A 33 7.24 -4.76 -2.22
N PHE A 34 7.17 -4.19 -1.03
CA PHE A 34 5.93 -3.68 -0.45
C PHE A 34 5.69 -2.27 -0.95
N ALA A 35 4.46 -1.97 -1.40
CA ALA A 35 4.12 -0.70 -2.01
C ALA A 35 2.83 -0.10 -1.44
N LYS A 36 2.84 1.23 -1.31
CA LYS A 36 1.66 2.08 -1.15
C LYS A 36 1.52 2.92 -2.41
N ILE A 37 0.41 2.75 -3.12
CA ILE A 37 0.21 3.39 -4.43
C ILE A 37 -1.07 4.22 -4.41
N TRP A 38 -0.94 5.49 -4.75
CA TRP A 38 -2.06 6.35 -5.11
C TRP A 38 -2.29 6.23 -6.61
N LEU A 39 -3.37 5.54 -7.00
CA LEU A 39 -3.74 5.39 -8.42
C LEU A 39 -4.11 6.74 -9.04
N ASP A 40 -4.73 7.59 -8.23
CA ASP A 40 -5.04 8.97 -8.53
C ASP A 40 -4.37 9.87 -7.49
N GLU A 41 -3.59 10.84 -7.98
CA GLU A 41 -3.04 11.88 -7.12
C GLU A 41 -4.16 12.72 -6.48
N PRO A 42 -4.05 13.04 -5.17
CA PRO A 42 -5.02 13.91 -4.50
C PRO A 42 -5.15 15.28 -5.18
N LYS A 43 -6.38 15.72 -5.42
CA LYS A 43 -6.71 16.99 -6.09
C LYS A 43 -7.71 17.79 -5.26
N MET A 44 -7.66 19.12 -5.44
CA MET A 44 -8.63 20.04 -4.83
C MET A 44 -10.08 19.79 -5.27
N THR A 45 -10.29 19.09 -6.38
CA THR A 45 -11.61 18.77 -6.94
C THR A 45 -12.16 17.42 -6.46
N ASP A 46 -11.41 16.70 -5.64
CA ASP A 46 -11.85 15.40 -5.14
C ASP A 46 -13.08 15.58 -4.22
N SER A 47 -13.98 14.61 -4.29
CA SER A 47 -15.13 14.58 -3.38
C SER A 47 -14.68 14.16 -1.99
N VAL A 48 -15.28 14.75 -0.95
CA VAL A 48 -15.01 14.33 0.43
C VAL A 48 -15.54 12.92 0.64
N THR A 49 -14.65 11.95 0.88
CA THR A 49 -15.03 10.57 1.17
C THR A 49 -14.54 10.13 2.54
N SER A 50 -15.01 8.98 3.02
CA SER A 50 -14.58 8.41 4.29
C SER A 50 -13.29 7.60 4.20
N SER A 51 -12.70 7.44 3.00
CA SER A 51 -11.56 6.55 2.75
C SER A 51 -10.66 7.12 1.65
N ASP A 52 -9.74 8.01 2.03
CA ASP A 52 -8.87 8.74 1.11
C ASP A 52 -7.39 8.33 1.29
N GLY A 53 -7.09 7.02 1.26
CA GLY A 53 -5.73 6.51 1.47
C GLY A 53 -5.16 5.81 0.23
N PRO A 54 -3.84 5.57 0.20
CA PRO A 54 -3.23 4.77 -0.84
C PRO A 54 -3.65 3.30 -0.72
N ASP A 55 -3.73 2.64 -1.87
CA ASP A 55 -3.90 1.20 -1.94
C ASP A 55 -2.59 0.48 -1.59
N THR A 56 -2.71 -0.73 -1.03
CA THR A 56 -1.56 -1.53 -0.57
C THR A 56 -1.28 -2.67 -1.52
N PHE A 57 -0.03 -2.79 -1.96
CA PHE A 57 0.38 -3.83 -2.91
C PHE A 57 1.67 -4.52 -2.48
N TYR A 58 1.85 -5.73 -3.00
CA TYR A 58 3.12 -6.42 -3.07
C TYR A 58 3.49 -6.61 -4.54
N LEU A 59 4.64 -6.07 -4.94
CA LEU A 59 5.17 -6.15 -6.29
C LEU A 59 6.23 -7.25 -6.33
N ILE A 60 6.09 -8.21 -7.26
CA ILE A 60 6.95 -9.39 -7.32
C ILE A 60 7.83 -9.30 -8.56
N LYS A 61 9.15 -9.36 -8.36
CA LYS A 61 10.18 -9.30 -9.40
C LYS A 61 10.64 -10.69 -9.83
N ASN A 62 11.10 -10.80 -11.07
CA ASN A 62 11.89 -11.95 -11.52
C ASN A 62 13.39 -11.69 -11.30
N THR A 63 14.23 -12.64 -11.72
CA THR A 63 15.70 -12.56 -11.65
C THR A 63 16.32 -11.44 -12.48
N ASP A 64 15.57 -10.89 -13.45
CA ASP A 64 15.99 -9.78 -14.29
C ASP A 64 15.49 -8.43 -13.74
N ASN A 65 14.98 -8.40 -12.51
CA ASN A 65 14.38 -7.24 -11.83
C ASN A 65 13.12 -6.66 -12.50
N ASN A 66 12.46 -7.41 -13.37
CA ASN A 66 11.16 -7.01 -13.93
C ASN A 66 10.01 -7.42 -13.01
N PHE A 67 9.04 -6.54 -12.78
CA PHE A 67 7.82 -6.88 -12.05
C PHE A 67 6.94 -7.82 -12.90
N VAL A 68 6.72 -9.04 -12.40
CA VAL A 68 6.03 -10.13 -13.12
C VAL A 68 4.69 -10.54 -12.49
N ALA A 69 4.49 -10.19 -11.23
CA ALA A 69 3.25 -10.42 -10.51
C ALA A 69 2.99 -9.31 -9.48
N ILE A 70 1.72 -9.17 -9.11
CA ILE A 70 1.26 -8.17 -8.14
C ILE A 70 0.19 -8.79 -7.25
N VAL A 71 0.22 -8.44 -5.97
CA VAL A 71 -0.82 -8.80 -5.00
C VAL A 71 -1.38 -7.51 -4.41
N PHE A 72 -2.66 -7.25 -4.63
CA PHE A 72 -3.42 -6.16 -4.05
C PHE A 72 -4.01 -6.61 -2.71
N ASP A 73 -3.63 -5.94 -1.63
CA ASP A 73 -4.11 -6.19 -0.27
C ASP A 73 -5.27 -5.25 0.07
N MET A 74 -6.48 -5.80 0.03
CA MET A 74 -7.71 -5.10 0.37
C MET A 74 -8.03 -5.21 1.88
N PHE A 75 -7.01 -5.48 2.70
CA PHE A 75 -7.05 -5.75 4.14
C PHE A 75 -7.77 -7.06 4.51
N ARG A 76 -9.03 -7.21 4.08
CA ARG A 76 -9.84 -8.42 4.32
C ARG A 76 -9.70 -9.46 3.23
N ASP A 77 -9.11 -9.12 2.09
CA ASP A 77 -9.06 -9.99 0.93
C ASP A 77 -7.80 -9.69 0.12
N LEU A 78 -7.34 -10.66 -0.67
CA LEU A 78 -6.21 -10.49 -1.57
C LEU A 78 -6.65 -10.73 -3.00
N HIS A 79 -6.23 -9.84 -3.89
CA HIS A 79 -6.40 -10.02 -5.32
C HIS A 79 -5.03 -10.04 -5.99
N TRP A 80 -4.67 -11.16 -6.62
CA TRP A 80 -3.37 -11.31 -7.29
C TRP A 80 -3.51 -11.43 -8.80
N TYR A 81 -2.47 -10.97 -9.48
CA TYR A 81 -2.33 -11.10 -10.93
C TYR A 81 -0.89 -11.47 -11.29
N VAL A 82 -0.74 -12.33 -12.30
CA VAL A 82 0.55 -12.75 -12.87
C VAL A 82 0.52 -12.55 -14.38
N LEU A 83 1.55 -11.90 -14.92
CA LEU A 83 1.73 -11.73 -16.37
C LEU A 83 1.65 -13.09 -17.08
N SER A 84 0.94 -13.15 -18.20
CA SER A 84 0.64 -14.40 -18.92
C SER A 84 1.89 -15.24 -19.22
N GLY A 85 2.98 -14.63 -19.70
CA GLY A 85 4.25 -15.29 -20.00
C GLY A 85 5.07 -15.74 -18.77
N CYS A 86 4.61 -15.38 -17.56
CA CYS A 86 5.26 -15.72 -16.29
C CYS A 86 4.43 -16.71 -15.44
N ARG A 87 3.25 -17.12 -15.92
CA ARG A 87 2.40 -18.10 -15.23
C ARG A 87 3.05 -19.47 -15.20
N GLY A 88 2.77 -20.23 -14.13
CA GLY A 88 3.30 -21.58 -13.94
C GLY A 88 4.79 -21.66 -13.54
N LYS A 89 5.50 -20.53 -13.47
CA LYS A 89 6.93 -20.48 -13.10
C LYS A 89 7.21 -20.42 -11.60
N GLY A 90 6.16 -20.39 -10.77
CA GLY A 90 6.30 -20.39 -9.30
C GLY A 90 6.44 -19.02 -8.63
N TYR A 91 6.72 -17.94 -9.38
CA TYR A 91 6.96 -16.60 -8.82
C TYR A 91 5.94 -16.15 -7.76
N LEU A 92 4.63 -16.25 -8.06
CA LEU A 92 3.57 -15.86 -7.12
C LEU A 92 3.58 -16.75 -5.87
N THR A 93 3.59 -18.07 -6.04
CA THR A 93 3.48 -19.01 -4.90
C THR A 93 4.68 -18.89 -3.98
N GLU A 94 5.88 -18.74 -4.54
CA GLU A 94 7.12 -18.58 -3.77
C GLU A 94 7.13 -17.26 -2.99
N ALA A 95 6.84 -16.14 -3.66
CA ALA A 95 6.72 -14.84 -3.02
C ALA A 95 5.64 -14.81 -1.92
N MET A 96 4.49 -15.44 -2.17
CA MET A 96 3.41 -15.56 -1.20
C MET A 96 3.85 -16.32 0.05
N GLN A 97 4.46 -17.49 -0.13
CA GLN A 97 4.85 -18.37 0.95
C GLN A 97 6.01 -17.82 1.79
N GLN A 98 7.04 -17.28 1.12
CA GLN A 98 8.29 -16.88 1.79
C GLN A 98 8.25 -15.45 2.33
N THR A 99 7.49 -14.55 1.70
CA THR A 99 7.56 -13.11 2.02
C THR A 99 6.20 -12.49 2.35
N ILE A 100 5.21 -12.62 1.47
CA ILE A 100 3.97 -11.84 1.58
C ILE A 100 3.11 -12.32 2.75
N ILE A 101 2.82 -13.62 2.86
CA ILE A 101 1.98 -14.16 3.94
C ILE A 101 2.60 -13.92 5.32
N PRO A 102 3.90 -14.23 5.56
CA PRO A 102 4.53 -13.87 6.82
C PRO A 102 4.43 -12.38 7.16
N HIS A 103 4.62 -11.48 6.17
CA HIS A 103 4.46 -10.04 6.37
C HIS A 103 3.01 -9.64 6.70
N LEU A 104 2.00 -10.24 6.04
CA LEU A 104 0.59 -9.98 6.33
C LEU A 104 0.29 -10.26 7.81
N PHE A 105 0.78 -11.40 8.32
CA PHE A 105 0.55 -11.86 9.69
C PHE A 105 1.31 -11.09 10.77
N PHE A 106 2.08 -10.07 10.42
CA PHE A 106 2.62 -9.12 11.40
C PHE A 106 1.49 -8.33 12.08
N ASN A 107 0.48 -7.92 11.32
CA ASN A 107 -0.59 -7.02 11.77
C ASN A 107 -1.99 -7.64 11.75
N ARG A 108 -2.12 -8.94 11.41
CA ARG A 108 -3.40 -9.65 11.40
C ARG A 108 -3.21 -11.11 11.79
N ASP A 109 -4.25 -11.74 12.32
CA ASP A 109 -4.22 -13.15 12.77
C ASP A 109 -4.79 -14.12 11.72
N GLU A 110 -5.48 -13.59 10.72
CA GLU A 110 -6.08 -14.34 9.64
C GLU A 110 -6.04 -13.59 8.31
N GLN A 111 -6.04 -14.33 7.21
CA GLN A 111 -6.20 -13.80 5.86
C GLN A 111 -7.30 -14.59 5.16
N ARG A 112 -8.22 -13.86 4.52
CA ARG A 112 -9.22 -14.44 3.62
C ARG A 112 -8.87 -14.14 2.17
N ILE A 113 -9.27 -15.03 1.28
CA ILE A 113 -9.30 -14.78 -0.17
C ILE A 113 -10.63 -15.21 -0.75
N THR A 114 -11.08 -14.50 -1.78
CA THR A 114 -12.28 -14.86 -2.55
C THR A 114 -11.90 -15.27 -3.97
N ILE A 115 -12.34 -16.46 -4.40
CA ILE A 115 -12.10 -17.00 -5.75
C ILE A 115 -13.46 -17.38 -6.34
N ASN A 116 -13.95 -16.59 -7.31
CA ASN A 116 -15.26 -16.77 -7.92
C ASN A 116 -15.12 -17.21 -9.40
N GLU A 117 -15.53 -18.44 -9.72
CA GLU A 117 -15.46 -18.99 -11.09
C GLU A 117 -16.20 -18.12 -12.12
N ASN A 118 -17.33 -17.50 -11.73
CA ASN A 118 -18.12 -16.69 -12.65
C ASN A 118 -17.41 -15.37 -13.04
N GLU A 119 -16.50 -14.88 -12.19
CA GLU A 119 -15.79 -13.62 -12.42
C GLU A 119 -14.49 -13.82 -13.17
N ILE A 120 -13.78 -14.91 -12.89
CA ILE A 120 -12.43 -15.15 -13.45
C ILE A 120 -12.42 -16.24 -14.53
N GLY A 121 -13.51 -16.98 -14.70
CA GLY A 121 -13.61 -18.11 -15.61
C GLY A 121 -12.96 -19.38 -15.06
N LYS A 122 -13.36 -20.52 -15.63
CA LYS A 122 -13.01 -21.87 -15.15
C LYS A 122 -11.51 -22.13 -15.02
N ASP A 123 -10.73 -21.77 -16.03
CA ASP A 123 -9.29 -22.05 -16.03
C ASP A 123 -8.54 -21.25 -14.96
N ASN A 124 -8.90 -19.98 -14.79
CA ASN A 124 -8.33 -19.13 -13.74
C ASN A 124 -8.83 -19.54 -12.35
N PHE A 125 -10.06 -20.03 -12.24
CA PHE A 125 -10.58 -20.61 -11.00
C PHE A 125 -9.75 -21.80 -10.55
N ILE A 126 -9.54 -22.78 -11.43
CA ILE A 126 -8.74 -23.98 -11.13
C ILE A 126 -7.31 -23.58 -10.76
N ALA A 127 -6.71 -22.64 -11.49
CA ALA A 127 -5.36 -22.17 -11.22
C ALA A 127 -5.25 -21.45 -9.87
N SER A 128 -6.16 -20.53 -9.58
CA SER A 128 -6.17 -19.76 -8.32
C SER A 128 -6.50 -20.63 -7.11
N GLU A 129 -7.46 -21.55 -7.24
CA GLU A 129 -7.79 -22.52 -6.17
C GLU A 129 -6.59 -23.41 -5.86
N LYS A 130 -5.88 -23.90 -6.89
CA LYS A 130 -4.65 -24.68 -6.70
C LYS A 130 -3.56 -23.90 -5.96
N VAL A 131 -3.40 -22.61 -6.26
CA VAL A 131 -2.44 -21.74 -5.56
C VAL A 131 -2.87 -21.55 -4.10
N ALA A 132 -4.13 -21.22 -3.86
CA ALA A 132 -4.69 -21.04 -2.51
C ALA A 132 -4.45 -22.27 -1.62
N LEU A 133 -4.85 -23.45 -2.09
CA LEU A 133 -4.69 -24.70 -1.34
C LEU A 133 -3.21 -25.01 -1.08
N ARG A 134 -2.32 -24.74 -2.04
CA ARG A 134 -0.87 -24.93 -1.86
C ARG A 134 -0.27 -23.99 -0.82
N LEU A 135 -0.81 -22.79 -0.68
CA LEU A 135 -0.41 -21.81 0.35
C LEU A 135 -0.99 -22.12 1.73
N GLY A 136 -1.81 -23.18 1.85
CA GLY A 136 -2.41 -23.62 3.10
C GLY A 136 -3.78 -23.01 3.39
N PHE A 137 -4.38 -22.28 2.43
CA PHE A 137 -5.74 -21.77 2.61
C PHE A 137 -6.73 -22.92 2.65
N ILE A 138 -7.68 -22.86 3.59
CA ILE A 138 -8.73 -23.85 3.77
C ILE A 138 -10.03 -23.26 3.25
N LYS A 139 -10.75 -24.03 2.43
CA LYS A 139 -12.05 -23.63 1.88
C LYS A 139 -13.09 -23.49 2.99
N SER A 140 -13.90 -22.45 2.93
CA SER A 140 -15.01 -22.22 3.85
C SER A 140 -16.12 -23.23 3.63
N ASP A 141 -16.61 -23.86 4.70
CA ASP A 141 -17.81 -24.70 4.67
C ASP A 141 -19.10 -23.87 4.55
N LYS A 142 -19.05 -22.58 4.92
CA LYS A 142 -20.23 -21.70 5.01
C LYS A 142 -20.47 -20.90 3.74
N ASN A 143 -19.40 -20.45 3.08
CA ASN A 143 -19.47 -19.54 1.95
C ASN A 143 -18.70 -20.11 0.76
N SER A 144 -19.41 -20.43 -0.33
CA SER A 144 -18.79 -20.93 -1.55
C SER A 144 -17.83 -19.89 -2.15
N GLY A 145 -16.57 -20.27 -2.37
CA GLY A 145 -15.56 -19.41 -3.00
C GLY A 145 -14.69 -18.62 -2.01
N GLU A 146 -14.96 -18.70 -0.71
CA GLU A 146 -14.08 -18.13 0.32
C GLU A 146 -13.07 -19.16 0.83
N TYR A 147 -11.83 -18.72 1.04
CA TYR A 147 -10.78 -19.52 1.65
C TYR A 147 -10.07 -18.71 2.75
N PHE A 148 -9.63 -19.40 3.79
CA PHE A 148 -9.07 -18.79 4.99
C PHE A 148 -7.70 -19.37 5.32
N LEU A 149 -6.80 -18.51 5.79
CA LEU A 149 -5.49 -18.87 6.28
C LEU A 149 -5.30 -18.27 7.68
N SER A 150 -4.93 -19.12 8.65
CA SER A 150 -4.65 -18.70 10.02
C SER A 150 -3.15 -18.53 10.24
N LYS A 151 -2.78 -17.47 10.99
CA LYS A 151 -1.42 -17.21 11.43
C LYS A 151 -0.79 -18.37 12.19
N ASN A 152 -1.58 -19.18 12.90
CA ASN A 152 -1.10 -20.33 13.68
C ASN A 152 -0.37 -21.38 12.83
N LEU A 153 -0.54 -21.35 11.51
CA LEU A 153 0.16 -22.22 10.57
C LEU A 153 1.57 -21.72 10.20
N TYR A 154 1.96 -20.52 10.65
CA TYR A 154 3.24 -19.88 10.36
C TYR A 154 4.00 -19.60 11.66
N THR A 155 5.12 -20.28 11.87
CA THR A 155 6.06 -20.00 12.96
C THR A 155 6.89 -18.77 12.60
N SER A 156 6.82 -17.72 13.42
CA SER A 156 7.45 -16.40 13.22
C SER A 156 8.98 -16.39 13.35
N GLU A 157 9.63 -17.54 13.33
CA GLU A 157 11.06 -17.65 13.59
C GLU A 157 11.82 -17.33 12.28
N ASN A 158 12.39 -16.12 12.23
CA ASN A 158 13.29 -15.58 11.19
C ASN A 158 12.63 -14.82 10.01
N PHE A 159 11.58 -14.04 10.26
CA PHE A 159 11.06 -13.14 9.23
C PHE A 159 11.73 -11.76 9.26
N ASP A 160 12.21 -11.30 8.10
CA ASP A 160 12.75 -9.96 7.87
C ASP A 160 11.59 -9.00 7.55
N SER A 161 11.43 -7.91 8.31
CA SER A 161 10.42 -6.88 8.06
C SER A 161 10.66 -6.09 6.77
N GLY A 162 11.74 -6.40 6.06
CA GLY A 162 12.27 -5.63 4.96
C GLY A 162 13.19 -4.54 5.46
N LYS A 163 13.81 -3.85 4.50
CA LYS A 163 14.65 -2.70 4.77
C LYS A 163 13.86 -1.43 4.46
N ASP A 164 13.76 -0.55 5.45
CA ASP A 164 13.22 0.78 5.21
C ASP A 164 14.10 1.51 4.19
N SER A 165 13.45 2.18 3.25
CA SER A 165 14.15 2.93 2.21
C SER A 165 14.62 4.27 2.77
N GLU A 166 15.85 4.65 2.45
CA GLU A 166 16.42 5.91 2.90
C GLU A 166 15.62 7.10 2.35
N LEU A 167 15.36 8.08 3.22
CA LEU A 167 14.78 9.35 2.83
C LEU A 167 15.91 10.34 2.57
N SER A 168 16.13 10.74 1.32
CA SER A 168 17.15 11.77 1.03
C SER A 168 16.83 13.10 1.71
N TYR A 169 17.86 13.87 2.08
CA TYR A 169 17.70 15.21 2.64
C TYR A 169 16.85 16.13 1.75
N ASP A 170 17.08 16.14 0.44
CA ASP A 170 16.30 16.94 -0.52
C ASP A 170 14.81 16.59 -0.45
N ARG A 171 14.49 15.29 -0.44
CA ARG A 171 13.10 14.83 -0.29
C ARG A 171 12.49 15.22 1.05
N MET A 172 13.25 15.17 2.14
CA MET A 172 12.79 15.64 3.46
C MET A 172 12.43 17.13 3.40
N ILE A 173 13.24 17.97 2.75
CA ILE A 173 12.95 19.39 2.54
C ILE A 173 11.69 19.60 1.71
N GLU A 174 11.49 18.84 0.63
CA GLU A 174 10.26 18.88 -0.18
C GLU A 174 9.01 18.56 0.68
N LEU A 175 9.08 17.52 1.51
CA LEU A 175 7.98 17.15 2.40
C LEU A 175 7.68 18.23 3.44
N LYS A 176 8.71 18.86 4.03
CA LYS A 176 8.54 20.01 4.93
C LYS A 176 7.83 21.17 4.25
N ASN A 177 8.23 21.49 3.01
CA ASN A 177 7.62 22.55 2.23
C ASN A 177 6.13 22.24 1.94
N HIS A 178 5.81 20.97 1.66
CA HIS A 178 4.44 20.53 1.46
C HIS A 178 3.60 20.67 2.75
N ILE A 179 4.11 20.24 3.91
CA ILE A 179 3.42 20.42 5.20
C ILE A 179 3.13 21.89 5.47
N ASN A 180 4.11 22.77 5.22
CA ASN A 180 3.93 24.21 5.38
C ASN A 180 2.88 24.77 4.41
N TYR A 181 2.86 24.31 3.16
CA TYR A 181 1.83 24.69 2.18
C TYR A 181 0.41 24.30 2.63
N LEU A 182 0.24 23.09 3.15
CA LEU A 182 -1.05 22.61 3.68
C LEU A 182 -1.50 23.47 4.87
N GLY A 183 -0.60 23.73 5.83
CA GLY A 183 -0.91 24.60 6.97
C GLY A 183 -1.30 26.02 6.55
N ARG A 184 -0.62 26.61 5.56
CA ARG A 184 -0.96 27.94 5.02
C ARG A 184 -2.29 27.95 4.26
N SER A 185 -2.58 26.88 3.51
CA SER A 185 -3.85 26.73 2.80
C SER A 185 -5.03 26.63 3.79
N LEU A 186 -4.87 25.87 4.87
CA LEU A 186 -5.88 25.81 5.92
C LEU A 186 -6.02 27.16 6.66
N TRP A 187 -4.94 27.92 6.84
CA TRP A 187 -4.99 29.27 7.40
C TRP A 187 -5.79 30.25 6.53
N THR A 188 -5.77 30.09 5.21
CA THR A 188 -6.62 30.92 4.33
C THR A 188 -8.10 30.63 4.53
N ILE A 189 -8.47 29.36 4.73
CA ILE A 189 -9.84 28.95 5.06
C ILE A 189 -10.26 29.53 6.42
N HIS A 190 -9.42 29.38 7.45
CA HIS A 190 -9.63 30.00 8.76
C HIS A 190 -9.90 31.50 8.66
N THR A 191 -9.05 32.21 7.92
CA THR A 191 -9.15 33.67 7.77
C THR A 191 -10.46 34.07 7.12
N GLU A 192 -10.91 33.34 6.09
CA GLU A 192 -12.20 33.62 5.47
C GLU A 192 -13.37 33.38 6.43
N ILE A 193 -13.35 32.28 7.18
CA ILE A 193 -14.39 31.97 8.18
C ILE A 193 -14.43 33.04 9.27
N GLU A 194 -13.29 33.41 9.86
CA GLU A 194 -13.21 34.45 10.89
C GLU A 194 -13.75 35.79 10.36
N MET A 195 -13.39 36.17 9.12
CA MET A 195 -13.83 37.43 8.54
C MET A 195 -15.31 37.46 8.17
N LYS A 196 -15.93 36.31 7.89
CA LYS A 196 -17.35 36.21 7.51
C LYS A 196 -18.27 35.96 8.69
N PHE A 197 -17.82 35.23 9.70
CA PHE A 197 -18.64 34.74 10.82
C PHE A 197 -18.14 35.23 12.19
N GLY A 198 -17.03 35.95 12.24
CA GLY A 198 -16.39 36.38 13.47
C GLY A 198 -15.58 35.26 14.13
N LYS A 199 -15.03 35.55 15.31
CA LYS A 199 -14.34 34.55 16.13
C LYS A 199 -15.36 33.65 16.80
N THR A 200 -15.27 32.37 16.51
CA THR A 200 -16.15 31.30 16.98
C THR A 200 -15.31 30.11 17.46
N ASP A 201 -15.91 29.22 18.24
CA ASP A 201 -15.24 27.98 18.68
C ASP A 201 -14.69 27.18 17.48
N TYR A 202 -15.43 27.18 16.36
CA TYR A 202 -15.02 26.50 15.13
C TYR A 202 -13.82 27.19 14.44
N SER A 203 -13.78 28.52 14.38
CA SER A 203 -12.60 29.20 13.84
C SER A 203 -11.37 28.95 14.71
N ASP A 204 -11.54 28.94 16.03
CA ASP A 204 -10.42 28.64 16.94
C ASP A 204 -9.94 27.18 16.77
N GLU A 205 -10.83 26.22 16.55
CA GLU A 205 -10.46 24.83 16.23
C GLU A 205 -9.62 24.72 14.95
N ILE A 206 -10.02 25.40 13.86
CA ILE A 206 -9.24 25.40 12.62
C ILE A 206 -7.86 26.04 12.86
N LYS A 207 -7.81 27.12 13.63
CA LYS A 207 -6.57 27.82 13.94
C LYS A 207 -5.60 26.91 14.71
N ASP A 208 -6.09 26.18 15.70
CA ASP A 208 -5.31 25.20 16.47
C ASP A 208 -4.79 24.08 15.57
N LEU A 209 -5.62 23.55 14.67
CA LEU A 209 -5.21 22.56 13.69
C LEU A 209 -4.10 23.08 12.75
N VAL A 210 -4.13 24.35 12.36
CA VAL A 210 -3.03 24.91 11.57
C VAL A 210 -1.73 24.95 12.36
N TYR A 211 -1.77 25.34 13.64
CA TYR A 211 -0.57 25.29 14.47
C TYR A 211 -0.04 23.86 14.60
N GLU A 212 -0.93 22.89 14.77
CA GLU A 212 -0.56 21.47 14.81
C GLU A 212 0.11 21.03 13.51
N ILE A 213 -0.52 21.23 12.35
CA ILE A 213 0.05 20.89 11.03
C ILE A 213 1.42 21.55 10.85
N ARG A 214 1.53 22.84 11.14
CA ARG A 214 2.80 23.56 10.98
C ARG A 214 3.87 23.07 11.94
N SER A 215 3.52 22.59 13.13
CA SER A 215 4.49 21.99 14.06
C SER A 215 5.18 20.76 13.45
N HIS A 216 4.51 20.04 12.54
CA HIS A 216 5.09 18.88 11.89
C HIS A 216 6.25 19.20 10.95
N THR A 217 6.46 20.45 10.53
CA THR A 217 7.67 20.81 9.75
C THR A 217 8.95 20.61 10.56
N TRP A 218 8.92 20.96 11.85
CA TRP A 218 10.05 20.80 12.76
C TRP A 218 10.14 19.36 13.25
N LYS A 219 9.01 18.74 13.63
CA LYS A 219 8.98 17.34 14.05
C LYS A 219 9.53 16.39 12.97
N LEU A 220 9.26 16.65 11.69
CA LEU A 220 9.80 15.84 10.58
C LEU A 220 11.32 15.99 10.47
N GLU A 221 11.84 17.21 10.64
CA GLU A 221 13.27 17.46 10.62
C GLU A 221 13.98 16.79 11.80
N ASP A 222 13.44 16.94 13.01
CA ASP A 222 13.97 16.31 14.22
C ASP A 222 13.99 14.78 14.05
N PHE A 223 12.88 14.20 13.57
CA PHE A 223 12.78 12.77 13.28
C PHE A 223 13.83 12.29 12.26
N TYR A 224 14.07 13.08 11.21
CA TYR A 224 15.08 12.76 10.20
C TYR A 224 16.49 12.72 10.80
N TRP A 225 16.86 13.74 11.58
CA TRP A 225 18.19 13.80 12.20
C TRP A 225 18.39 12.73 13.27
N ASP A 226 17.35 12.38 14.01
CA ASP A 226 17.39 11.27 14.97
C ASP A 226 17.68 9.92 14.29
N LEU A 227 17.17 9.70 13.08
CA LEU A 227 17.47 8.51 12.29
C LEU A 227 18.91 8.51 11.78
N GLU A 228 19.36 9.62 11.18
CA GLU A 228 20.73 9.78 10.67
C GLU A 228 21.79 9.56 11.78
N ASN A 229 21.50 10.03 13.00
CA ASN A 229 22.40 9.85 14.14
C ASN A 229 22.39 8.43 14.70
N LYS A 230 21.34 7.63 14.49
CA LYS A 230 21.29 6.21 14.88
C LYS A 230 22.02 5.28 13.92
N ILE A 231 22.21 5.73 12.67
CA ILE A 231 22.88 4.95 11.61
C ILE A 231 24.41 5.13 11.66
N LYS A 232 24.91 6.18 12.33
CA LYS A 232 26.34 6.46 12.56
C LYS A 232 26.88 5.75 13.80
#